data_AF-A0A067KQ30-F1
#
_entry.id   AF-A0A067KQ30-F1
#
_cell.length_a   1.000
_cell.length_b   1.000
_cell.length_c   1.000
_cell.angle_alpha   90.00
_cell.angle_beta   90.00
_cell.angle_gamma   90.00
#
_symmetry.space_group_name_H-M   'P 1'
#
loop_
_entity.id
_entity.type
_entity.pdbx_description
1 polymer ?
#
loop_
_entity_poly.entity_id
_entity_poly.type
_entity_poly.pdbx_seq_one_letter_code
_entity_poly.pdbx_strand_id
1 'polypeptide(L)' 'MENNVGDLLVLPNGPITRSHDKRYGAAMSLYVQVQITQELHGVVFNKCCEELEGIPRLFTMLEACAYGVARPC' A
#
# COMPACT_ATOMS: atom_id res chain seq x y z
N MET A 1 28.85 -22.46 5.51
CA MET A 1 27.52 -23.05 5.71
C MET A 1 26.68 -21.94 6.29
N GLU A 2 25.83 -21.30 5.49
CA GLU A 2 25.04 -20.15 5.96
C GLU A 2 23.99 -20.63 6.97
N ASN A 3 24.09 -20.11 8.18
CA ASN A 3 23.16 -20.40 9.26
C ASN A 3 21.98 -19.45 9.08
N ASN A 4 20.89 -19.95 8.48
CA ASN A 4 19.59 -19.26 8.33
C ASN A 4 18.88 -19.05 9.69
N VAL A 5 19.63 -18.80 10.76
CA VAL A 5 19.14 -18.58 12.13
C VAL A 5 18.39 -17.24 12.24
N GLY A 6 18.52 -16.36 11.24
CA GLY A 6 17.91 -15.02 11.23
C GLY A 6 16.53 -14.93 10.60
N ASP A 7 16.19 -15.80 9.63
CA ASP A 7 14.90 -15.71 8.94
C ASP A 7 13.86 -16.64 9.56
N LEU A 8 12.98 -16.03 10.37
CA LEU A 8 11.90 -16.73 11.07
C LEU A 8 10.75 -17.18 10.15
N LEU A 9 10.76 -16.81 8.87
CA LEU A 9 9.78 -17.27 7.88
C LEU A 9 10.23 -18.56 7.18
N VAL A 10 11.47 -19.01 7.41
CA VAL A 10 11.98 -20.26 6.84
C VAL A 10 11.69 -21.41 7.79
N LEU A 11 11.08 -22.48 7.27
CA LEU A 11 10.84 -23.69 8.05
C LEU A 11 12.16 -24.47 8.28
N PRO A 12 12.37 -25.03 9.48
CA PRO A 12 13.54 -25.84 9.75
C PRO A 12 13.41 -27.19 9.04
N ASN A 13 14.56 -27.77 8.64
CA ASN A 13 14.63 -29.10 8.01
C ASN A 13 14.39 -30.27 8.99
N GLY A 14 13.63 -30.07 10.07
CA GLY A 14 13.44 -31.03 11.15
C GLY A 14 12.19 -30.74 12.00
N PRO A 15 12.01 -31.45 13.13
CA PRO A 15 10.83 -31.31 13.96
C PRO A 15 10.63 -29.86 14.44
N ILE A 16 9.40 -29.36 14.28
CA ILE A 16 9.05 -28.00 14.70
C ILE A 16 8.86 -28.00 16.21
N THR A 17 9.68 -27.23 16.90
CA THR A 17 9.53 -27.03 18.34
C THR A 17 8.42 -26.03 18.61
N ARG A 18 7.77 -26.13 19.78
CA ARG A 18 6.74 -25.17 20.20
C ARG A 18 7.22 -23.72 20.23
N SER A 19 8.50 -23.50 20.56
CA SER A 19 9.10 -22.16 20.55
C SER A 19 9.34 -21.64 19.14
N HIS A 20 9.62 -22.54 18.18
CA HIS A 20 9.69 -22.18 16.77
C HIS A 20 8.30 -21.80 16.24
N ASP A 21 7.29 -22.64 16.47
CA ASP A 21 5.90 -22.39 16.06
C ASP A 21 5.38 -21.02 16.52
N LYS A 22 5.58 -20.69 17.80
CA LYS A 22 5.19 -19.37 18.34
C LYS A 22 5.91 -18.20 17.66
N ARG A 23 7.22 -18.33 17.39
CA ARG A 23 8.00 -17.27 16.74
C ARG A 23 7.64 -17.13 15.26
N TYR A 24 7.43 -18.26 14.57
CA TYR A 24 6.98 -18.30 13.18
C TYR A 24 5.62 -17.62 13.02
N GLY A 25 4.66 -17.93 13.89
CA GLY A 25 3.33 -17.30 13.87
C GLY A 25 3.40 -15.78 14.08
N ALA A 26 4.26 -15.31 14.99
CA ALA A 26 4.49 -13.88 15.21
C ALA A 26 5.14 -13.21 13.98
N ALA A 27 6.15 -13.86 13.39
CA ALA A 27 6.82 -13.37 12.19
C ALA A 27 5.88 -13.30 10.98
N MET A 28 5.05 -14.34 10.76
CA MET A 28 4.03 -14.34 9.71
C MET A 28 2.98 -13.25 9.91
N SER A 29 2.52 -13.05 11.14
CA SER A 29 1.55 -11.98 11.45
C SER A 29 2.14 -10.61 11.11
N LEU A 30 3.40 -10.36 11.48
CA LEU A 30 4.10 -9.12 11.17
C LEU A 30 4.29 -8.95 9.66
N TYR A 31 4.73 -10.00 8.96
CA TYR A 31 4.91 -9.99 7.51
C TYR A 31 3.61 -9.60 6.78
N VAL A 32 2.51 -10.28 7.12
CA VAL A 32 1.19 -9.98 6.54
C VAL A 32 0.76 -8.55 6.86
N GLN A 33 0.97 -8.08 8.09
CA GLN A 33 0.62 -6.70 8.46
C GLN A 33 1.41 -5.68 7.63
N VAL A 34 2.71 -5.90 7.42
CA VAL A 34 3.56 -5.02 6.60
C VAL A 34 3.07 -5.01 5.15
N GLN A 35 2.81 -6.18 4.56
CA GLN A 35 2.30 -6.30 3.19
C GLN A 35 0.96 -5.57 3.01
N ILE A 36 -0.01 -5.83 3.91
CA ILE A 36 -1.32 -5.17 3.87
C ILE A 36 -1.16 -3.65 4.01
N THR A 37 -0.31 -3.19 4.91
CA THR A 37 -0.10 -1.75 5.13
C THR A 37 0.50 -1.09 3.89
N GLN A 38 1.47 -1.73 3.25
CA GLN A 38 2.10 -1.21 2.03
C GLN A 38 1.13 -1.20 0.85
N GLU A 39 0.39 -2.29 0.64
CA GLU A 39 -0.63 -2.37 -0.41
C GLU A 39 -1.73 -1.33 -0.18
N LEU A 40 -2.24 -1.21 1.05
CA LEU A 40 -3.25 -0.21 1.39
C LEU A 40 -2.74 1.20 1.17
N HIS A 41 -1.49 1.49 1.57
CA HIS A 41 -0.87 2.78 1.31
C HIS A 41 -0.77 3.06 -0.19
N GLY A 42 -0.35 2.08 -1.00
CA GLY A 42 -0.30 2.20 -2.46
C GLY A 42 -1.67 2.45 -3.08
N VAL A 43 -2.70 1.71 -2.65
CA VAL A 43 -4.08 1.86 -3.13
C VAL A 43 -4.64 3.24 -2.77
N VAL A 44 -4.47 3.68 -1.52
CA VAL A 44 -4.94 4.99 -1.06
C VAL A 44 -4.18 6.11 -1.77
N PHE A 45 -2.87 5.98 -1.91
CA PHE A 45 -2.05 6.95 -2.63
C PHE A 45 -2.46 7.07 -4.09
N ASN A 46 -2.61 5.94 -4.80
CA ASN A 46 -3.04 5.94 -6.20
C ASN A 46 -4.42 6.59 -6.38
N LYS A 47 -5.38 6.24 -5.51
CA LYS A 47 -6.70 6.84 -5.52
C LYS A 47 -6.65 8.36 -5.27
N CYS A 48 -5.80 8.79 -4.34
CA CYS A 48 -5.58 10.22 -4.07
C CYS A 48 -5.02 10.94 -5.31
N CYS A 49 -4.06 10.34 -6.01
CA CYS A 49 -3.54 10.88 -7.26
C CYS A 49 -4.63 11.00 -8.34
N GLU A 50 -5.47 9.98 -8.52
CA GLU A 50 -6.58 10.02 -9.47
C GLU A 50 -7.60 11.13 -9.14
N GLU A 51 -7.98 11.28 -7.87
CA GLU A 51 -8.88 12.34 -7.43
C GLU A 51 -8.25 13.74 -7.61
N LEU A 52 -6.97 13.88 -7.26
CA LEU A 52 -6.22 15.12 -7.43
C LEU A 52 -5.93 15.46 -8.90
N GLU A 53 -5.98 14.53 -9.84
CA GLU A 53 -5.90 14.85 -11.27
C GLU A 53 -7.27 15.29 -11.81
N GLY A 54 -8.35 14.65 -11.33
CA GLY A 54 -9.72 14.98 -11.70
C GLY A 54 -10.19 16.35 -11.22
N ILE A 55 -9.83 16.73 -9.99
CA ILE A 55 -10.30 17.98 -9.35
C ILE A 55 -9.79 19.25 -10.07
N PRO A 56 -8.49 19.43 -10.34
CA PRO A 56 -7.98 20.57 -11.09
C PRO A 56 -8.57 20.65 -12.49
N ARG A 57 -8.80 19.51 -13.15
CA ARG A 57 -9.43 19.47 -14.47
C ARG A 57 -10.86 20.00 -14.43
N LEU A 58 -11.63 19.63 -13.40
CA LEU A 58 -12.97 20.19 -13.16
C LEU A 58 -12.92 21.69 -12.89
N PHE A 59 -11.98 22.17 -12.07
CA PHE A 59 -11.79 23.60 -11.83
C PHE A 59 -11.44 24.37 -13.10
N THR A 60 -10.52 23.86 -13.92
CA THR A 60 -10.16 24.47 -15.22
C THR A 60 -11.36 24.52 -16.18
N MET A 61 -12.18 23.46 -16.22
CA MET A 61 -13.39 23.45 -17.05
C MET A 61 -14.44 24.47 -16.56
N LEU A 62 -14.65 24.57 -15.25
CA LEU A 62 -15.57 25.56 -14.66
C LEU A 62 -15.09 26.99 -14.90
N GLU A 63 -13.79 27.24 -14.77
CA GLU A 63 -13.19 28.55 -15.04
C GLU A 63 -13.33 28.93 -16.51
N ALA A 64 -13.06 28.01 -17.44
CA ALA A 64 -13.26 28.24 -18.87
C ALA A 64 -14.75 28.50 -19.22
N CYS A 65 -15.67 27.76 -18.62
CA CYS A 65 -17.11 28.00 -18.76
C CYS A 65 -17.51 29.39 -18.23
N ALA A 66 -17.02 29.78 -17.06
CA ALA A 66 -17.28 31.10 -16.49
C ALA A 66 -16.70 32.24 -17.36
N TYR A 67 -15.50 32.05 -17.91
CA TYR A 67 -14.86 33.02 -18.80
C TYR A 67 -15.60 33.18 -20.14
N GLY A 68 -16.09 32.07 -20.72
CA GLY A 68 -16.90 32.07 -21.93
C GLY A 68 -18.27 32.73 -21.75
N VAL A 69 -18.86 32.64 -20.56
CA VAL A 69 -20.13 33.31 -20.22
C VAL A 69 -19.92 34.81 -19.95
N ALA A 70 -18.77 35.22 -19.39
CA ALA A 70 -18.46 36.62 -19.10
C ALA A 70 -18.06 37.45 -20.35
N ARG A 71 -17.72 36.79 -21.47
CA ARG A 71 -17.45 37.44 -22.76
C ARG A 71 -18.30 36.80 -23.87
N PRO A 72 -19.59 37.14 -23.98
CA PRO A 72 -20.35 36.82 -25.17
C PRO A 72 -19.77 37.62 -26.35
N CYS A 73 -19.49 36.94 -27.46
CA CYS A 73 -19.09 37.56 -28.72
C CYS A 73 -20.10 38.62 -29.19
#